data_AF-A0A5B6W7U8-F1
#
_entry.id   AF-A0A5B6W7U8-F1
#
_cell.length_a   1.000
_cell.length_b   1.000
_cell.length_c   1.000
_cell.angle_alpha   90.00
_cell.angle_beta   90.00
_cell.angle_gamma   90.00
#
_symmetry.space_group_name_H-M   'P 1'
#
loop_
_entity.id
_entity.type
_entity.pdbx_description
1 polymer ?
#
loop_
_entity_poly.entity_id
_entity_poly.type
_entity_poly.pdbx_seq_one_letter_code
_entity_poly.pdbx_strand_id
1 'polypeptide(L)'
;MSWQTYVDEHLMCDIDGTGHHLTAAAIIGHDGSVWAQSSKFPQLKGNEITDIMKDFDQPGHLAPTGLHIEGVKYMVIQGEPGAVIRGKKGPGGITIKKTAQALIFGIYEEPVTPGQCNLVVERLGDYLAEQGLFEYYFWKKKKMSWQAYVDDHLLCDIEGNHLSAAAIIGHDGSVWAQSSNFPQFKQEEINGIMNDFAEPGSLAPTGLYLGGTKYMVIQGEPGAVIRGKKGPGGVTVKKTNQAMIIGIYDEPMTPGQCNMVVERLGDYLIDQGL
;
A
#
# COMPACT_ATOMS: atom_id res chain seq x y z
N MET A 1 -15.35 5.59 1.00
CA MET A 1 -16.73 5.09 1.22
C MET A 1 -16.85 4.73 2.70
N SER A 2 -17.99 4.95 3.35
CA SER A 2 -18.13 4.59 4.77
C SER A 2 -18.38 3.09 4.93
N TRP A 3 -18.00 2.48 6.05
CA TRP A 3 -18.33 1.06 6.31
C TRP A 3 -19.84 0.80 6.30
N GLN A 4 -20.63 1.78 6.74
CA GLN A 4 -22.09 1.69 6.74
C GLN A 4 -22.67 1.59 5.32
N THR A 5 -22.05 2.24 4.34
CA THR A 5 -22.47 2.14 2.93
C THR A 5 -22.40 0.71 2.41
N TYR A 6 -21.39 -0.09 2.83
CA TYR A 6 -21.32 -1.50 2.44
C TYR A 6 -22.45 -2.33 3.07
N VAL A 7 -22.82 -2.03 4.31
CA VAL A 7 -23.96 -2.70 4.94
C VAL A 7 -25.25 -2.32 4.22
N ASP A 8 -25.51 -1.03 4.03
CA ASP A 8 -26.78 -0.54 3.51
C ASP A 8 -26.99 -0.87 2.03
N GLU A 9 -25.95 -0.69 1.20
CA GLU A 9 -26.06 -0.81 -0.25
C GLU A 9 -25.64 -2.19 -0.80
N HIS A 10 -24.93 -3.02 -0.02
CA HIS A 10 -24.42 -4.31 -0.51
C HIS A 10 -24.92 -5.51 0.30
N LEU A 11 -25.04 -5.41 1.62
CA LEU A 11 -25.53 -6.54 2.45
C LEU A 11 -27.05 -6.52 2.64
N MET A 12 -27.61 -5.34 2.86
CA MET A 12 -29.04 -5.13 3.13
C MET A 12 -29.85 -4.75 1.87
N CYS A 13 -29.26 -4.87 0.69
CA CYS A 13 -29.94 -4.59 -0.57
C CYS A 13 -30.89 -5.72 -0.98
N ASP A 14 -31.73 -5.44 -1.98
CA ASP A 14 -32.54 -6.45 -2.63
C ASP A 14 -31.64 -7.50 -3.29
N ILE A 15 -31.88 -8.78 -2.99
CA ILE A 15 -31.15 -9.91 -3.52
C ILE A 15 -31.73 -10.25 -4.88
N ASP A 16 -30.97 -9.97 -5.94
CA ASP A 16 -31.28 -10.31 -7.33
C ASP A 16 -32.67 -9.84 -7.82
N GLY A 17 -33.17 -8.71 -7.30
CA GLY A 17 -34.45 -8.13 -7.70
C GLY A 17 -35.68 -8.92 -7.24
N THR A 18 -35.53 -9.77 -6.22
CA THR A 18 -36.60 -10.61 -5.67
C THR A 18 -37.52 -9.86 -4.70
N GLY A 19 -37.14 -8.66 -4.28
CA GLY A 19 -37.77 -7.92 -3.19
C GLY A 19 -37.41 -8.45 -1.80
N HIS A 20 -36.44 -9.37 -1.70
CA HIS A 20 -36.01 -9.98 -0.44
C HIS A 20 -34.62 -9.49 -0.03
N HIS A 21 -34.36 -9.41 1.27
CA HIS A 21 -33.11 -8.90 1.84
C HIS A 21 -32.67 -9.76 3.02
N LEU A 22 -31.40 -9.66 3.40
CA LEU A 22 -30.93 -10.27 4.66
C LEU A 22 -31.74 -9.74 5.85
N THR A 23 -31.92 -10.57 6.87
CA THR A 23 -32.60 -10.18 8.13
C THR A 23 -31.75 -9.19 8.90
N ALA A 24 -30.44 -9.43 8.97
CA ALA A 24 -29.47 -8.53 9.54
C ALA A 24 -28.07 -8.76 8.95
N ALA A 25 -27.21 -7.74 9.02
CA ALA A 25 -25.83 -7.83 8.54
C ALA A 25 -24.91 -6.90 9.31
N ALA A 26 -23.61 -7.23 9.36
CA ALA A 26 -22.59 -6.39 10.00
C ALA A 26 -21.20 -6.61 9.42
N ILE A 27 -20.34 -5.62 9.62
CA ILE A 27 -18.90 -5.67 9.37
C ILE A 27 -18.21 -5.43 10.71
N ILE A 28 -17.42 -6.41 11.16
CA ILE A 28 -16.84 -6.43 12.50
C ILE A 28 -15.35 -6.73 12.40
N GLY A 29 -14.52 -5.93 13.06
CA GLY A 29 -13.08 -6.19 13.15
C GLY A 29 -12.77 -7.51 13.85
N HIS A 30 -11.58 -8.07 13.62
CA HIS A 30 -11.15 -9.31 14.30
C HIS A 30 -11.05 -9.17 15.82
N ASP A 31 -10.94 -7.94 16.33
CA ASP A 31 -10.98 -7.60 17.75
C ASP A 31 -12.40 -7.50 18.33
N GLY A 32 -13.43 -7.69 17.49
CA GLY A 32 -14.83 -7.54 17.86
C GLY A 32 -15.38 -6.12 17.77
N SER A 33 -14.58 -5.15 17.31
CA SER A 33 -15.07 -3.78 17.09
C SER A 33 -16.09 -3.74 15.96
N VAL A 34 -17.26 -3.14 16.21
CA VAL A 34 -18.31 -3.01 15.20
C VAL A 34 -17.99 -1.82 14.29
N TRP A 35 -17.73 -2.09 13.00
CA TRP A 35 -17.43 -1.04 12.03
C TRP A 35 -18.68 -0.52 11.33
N ALA A 36 -19.64 -1.41 11.09
CA ALA A 36 -20.96 -1.09 10.59
C ALA A 36 -21.93 -2.24 10.87
N GLN A 37 -23.23 -1.94 11.01
CA GLN A 37 -24.26 -2.95 11.23
C GLN A 37 -25.63 -2.45 10.79
N SER A 38 -26.53 -3.37 10.47
CA SER A 38 -27.93 -3.05 10.25
C SER A 38 -28.66 -2.89 11.58
N SER A 39 -29.82 -2.23 11.57
CA SER A 39 -30.59 -1.92 12.79
C SER A 39 -31.08 -3.15 13.56
N LYS A 40 -31.14 -4.31 12.91
CA LYS A 40 -31.59 -5.59 13.50
C LYS A 40 -30.42 -6.52 13.86
N PHE A 41 -29.17 -6.07 13.70
CA PHE A 41 -28.03 -6.92 13.99
C PHE A 41 -27.90 -7.18 15.50
N PRO A 42 -27.74 -8.44 15.92
CA PRO A 42 -27.63 -8.81 17.32
C PRO A 42 -26.32 -8.30 17.94
N GLN A 43 -26.34 -8.00 19.25
CA GLN A 43 -25.12 -7.59 19.94
C GLN A 43 -24.23 -8.78 20.29
N LEU A 44 -23.08 -8.85 19.63
CA LEU A 44 -22.10 -9.90 19.85
C LEU A 44 -21.35 -9.72 21.17
N LYS A 45 -21.12 -10.84 21.85
CA LYS A 45 -20.24 -10.89 23.03
C LYS A 45 -18.81 -11.19 22.61
N GLY A 46 -17.83 -10.70 23.37
CA GLY A 46 -16.41 -10.88 23.04
C GLY A 46 -15.97 -12.35 22.93
N ASN A 47 -16.58 -13.25 23.71
CA ASN A 47 -16.32 -14.68 23.59
C ASN A 47 -16.85 -15.28 22.28
N GLU A 48 -17.97 -14.78 21.75
CA GLU A 48 -18.54 -15.25 20.48
C GLU A 48 -17.61 -14.91 19.31
N ILE A 49 -17.04 -13.70 19.28
CA ILE A 49 -16.01 -13.32 18.29
C ILE A 49 -14.76 -14.19 18.43
N THR A 50 -14.32 -14.42 19.67
CA THR A 50 -13.12 -15.23 19.94
C THR A 50 -13.30 -16.66 19.42
N ASP A 51 -14.45 -17.28 19.67
CA ASP A 51 -14.75 -18.63 19.21
C ASP A 51 -14.85 -18.71 17.67
N ILE A 52 -15.43 -17.69 17.02
CA ILE A 52 -15.47 -17.56 15.55
C ILE A 52 -14.06 -17.46 14.97
N MET A 53 -13.22 -16.58 15.52
CA MET A 53 -11.84 -16.41 15.07
C MET A 53 -11.03 -17.70 15.24
N LYS A 54 -11.24 -18.39 16.36
CA LYS A 54 -10.59 -19.68 16.63
C LYS A 54 -11.04 -20.77 15.66
N ASP A 55 -12.29 -20.78 15.20
CA ASP A 55 -12.75 -21.72 14.16
C ASP A 55 -12.13 -21.41 12.78
N PHE A 56 -11.90 -20.13 12.44
CA PHE A 56 -11.14 -19.79 11.24
C PHE A 56 -9.70 -20.27 11.31
N ASP A 57 -9.06 -20.21 12.48
CA ASP A 57 -7.67 -20.66 12.66
C ASP A 57 -7.58 -22.19 12.85
N GLN A 58 -8.62 -22.82 13.38
CA GLN A 58 -8.74 -24.26 13.66
C GLN A 58 -10.11 -24.77 13.18
N PRO A 59 -10.27 -25.05 11.87
CA PRO A 59 -11.54 -25.47 11.29
C PRO A 59 -12.19 -26.65 12.02
N GLY A 60 -13.44 -26.46 12.46
CA GLY A 60 -14.20 -27.46 13.22
C GLY A 60 -14.21 -27.22 14.74
N HIS A 61 -13.55 -26.17 15.22
CA HIS A 61 -13.62 -25.74 16.62
C HIS A 61 -15.05 -25.56 17.14
N LEU A 62 -15.93 -24.97 16.34
CA LEU A 62 -17.32 -24.71 16.68
C LEU A 62 -18.25 -25.91 16.48
N ALA A 63 -17.80 -26.98 15.82
CA ALA A 63 -18.68 -28.12 15.50
C ALA A 63 -19.30 -28.81 16.75
N PRO A 64 -18.56 -29.02 17.87
CA PRO A 64 -19.13 -29.66 19.05
C PRO A 64 -20.11 -28.76 19.84
N THR A 65 -19.86 -27.45 19.88
CA THR A 65 -20.59 -26.50 20.72
C THR A 65 -21.71 -25.79 19.95
N GLY A 66 -21.52 -25.55 18.66
CA GLY A 66 -22.35 -24.71 17.80
C GLY A 66 -21.85 -23.26 17.76
N LEU A 67 -22.21 -22.56 16.68
CA LEU A 67 -21.96 -21.13 16.54
C LEU A 67 -23.00 -20.36 17.37
N HIS A 68 -22.55 -19.50 18.29
CA HIS A 68 -23.44 -18.70 19.14
C HIS A 68 -23.37 -17.22 18.78
N ILE A 69 -24.54 -16.60 18.66
CA ILE A 69 -24.71 -15.17 18.33
C ILE A 69 -25.78 -14.63 19.26
N GLU A 70 -25.43 -13.73 20.18
CA GLU A 70 -26.32 -13.26 21.26
C GLU A 70 -26.96 -14.43 22.05
N GLY A 71 -26.18 -15.49 22.28
CA GLY A 71 -26.67 -16.71 22.94
C GLY A 71 -27.59 -17.60 22.10
N VAL A 72 -27.94 -17.21 20.87
CA VAL A 72 -28.66 -18.05 19.91
C VAL A 72 -27.68 -19.04 19.28
N LYS A 73 -27.96 -20.34 19.45
CA LYS A 73 -27.16 -21.42 18.84
C LYS A 73 -27.58 -21.71 17.40
N TYR A 74 -26.61 -21.70 16.50
CA TYR A 74 -26.68 -22.16 15.12
C TYR A 74 -25.90 -23.47 14.99
N MET A 75 -26.45 -24.45 14.27
CA MET A 75 -25.73 -25.66 13.91
C MET A 75 -24.74 -25.34 12.79
N VAL A 76 -23.45 -25.61 13.01
CA VAL A 76 -22.42 -25.40 12.00
C VAL A 76 -22.67 -26.35 10.83
N ILE A 77 -22.69 -25.81 9.62
CA ILE A 77 -22.79 -26.57 8.37
C ILE A 77 -21.54 -26.33 7.53
N GLN A 78 -21.42 -27.04 6.40
CA GLN A 78 -20.23 -26.98 5.55
C GLN A 78 -19.96 -25.55 5.06
N GLY A 79 -18.85 -24.99 5.54
CA GLY A 79 -18.26 -23.71 5.10
C GLY A 79 -17.02 -23.93 4.23
N GLU A 80 -16.13 -22.94 4.24
CA GLU A 80 -14.81 -23.00 3.61
C GLU A 80 -13.73 -22.83 4.68
N PRO A 81 -12.86 -23.83 4.93
CA PRO A 81 -11.83 -23.75 5.96
C PRO A 81 -11.00 -22.47 5.87
N GLY A 82 -10.94 -21.70 6.96
CA GLY A 82 -10.19 -20.45 7.04
C GLY A 82 -10.81 -19.24 6.33
N ALA A 83 -11.91 -19.41 5.59
CA ALA A 83 -12.52 -18.36 4.78
C ALA A 83 -13.99 -18.11 5.12
N VAL A 84 -14.82 -19.15 5.25
CA VAL A 84 -16.27 -19.01 5.44
C VAL A 84 -16.78 -19.96 6.53
N ILE A 85 -17.52 -19.41 7.50
CA ILE A 85 -18.29 -20.17 8.48
C ILE A 85 -19.76 -20.03 8.15
N ARG A 86 -20.51 -21.14 8.21
CA ARG A 86 -21.95 -21.17 7.95
C ARG A 86 -22.67 -21.85 9.10
N GLY A 87 -23.78 -21.27 9.54
CA GLY A 87 -24.62 -21.79 10.61
C GLY A 87 -26.09 -21.84 10.19
N LYS A 88 -26.82 -22.86 10.63
CA LYS A 88 -28.26 -23.02 10.37
C LYS A 88 -29.07 -23.07 11.66
N LYS A 89 -30.23 -22.41 11.67
CA LYS A 89 -31.22 -22.45 12.75
C LYS A 89 -32.62 -22.47 12.16
N GLY A 90 -33.23 -23.66 12.13
CA GLY A 90 -34.55 -23.85 11.53
C GLY A 90 -34.58 -23.41 10.05
N PRO A 91 -35.52 -22.54 9.64
CA PRO A 91 -35.58 -22.01 8.27
C PRO A 91 -34.50 -20.97 7.97
N GLY A 92 -33.95 -20.33 9.01
CA GLY A 92 -32.92 -19.30 8.87
C GLY A 92 -31.50 -19.81 9.07
N GLY A 93 -30.55 -18.88 9.01
CA GLY A 93 -29.14 -19.18 9.19
C GLY A 93 -28.27 -17.93 9.18
N ILE A 94 -26.97 -18.18 9.16
CA ILE A 94 -25.93 -17.16 9.20
C ILE A 94 -24.74 -17.59 8.33
N THR A 95 -24.16 -16.62 7.62
CA THR A 95 -22.91 -16.78 6.89
C THR A 95 -21.93 -15.71 7.37
N ILE A 96 -20.69 -16.15 7.64
CA ILE A 96 -19.60 -15.30 8.11
C ILE A 96 -18.41 -15.50 7.17
N LYS A 97 -18.00 -14.44 6.45
CA LYS A 97 -16.82 -14.43 5.59
C LYS A 97 -15.68 -13.67 6.28
N LYS A 98 -14.52 -14.31 6.43
CA LYS A 98 -13.30 -13.67 6.93
C LYS A 98 -12.60 -12.92 5.79
N THR A 99 -12.20 -11.68 6.07
CA THR A 99 -11.29 -10.90 5.23
C THR A 99 -9.96 -10.70 5.96
N ALA A 100 -9.02 -9.98 5.36
CA ALA A 100 -7.73 -9.66 5.99
C ALA A 100 -7.86 -8.86 7.29
N GLN A 101 -8.94 -8.07 7.45
CA GLN A 101 -9.09 -7.13 8.57
C GLN A 101 -10.43 -7.24 9.31
N ALA A 102 -11.43 -7.89 8.72
CA ALA A 102 -12.79 -7.93 9.24
C ALA A 102 -13.46 -9.29 9.05
N LEU A 103 -14.63 -9.41 9.65
CA LEU A 103 -15.62 -10.46 9.51
C LEU A 103 -16.88 -9.83 8.92
N ILE A 104 -17.38 -10.39 7.82
CA ILE A 104 -18.62 -9.97 7.17
C ILE A 104 -19.71 -10.94 7.57
N PHE A 105 -20.73 -10.45 8.26
CA PHE A 105 -21.86 -11.24 8.75
C PHE A 105 -23.10 -10.99 7.90
N GLY A 106 -23.80 -12.07 7.56
CA GLY A 106 -25.17 -12.02 7.05
C GLY A 106 -26.05 -13.04 7.77
N ILE A 107 -27.17 -12.58 8.31
CA ILE A 107 -28.21 -13.40 8.95
C ILE A 107 -29.43 -13.37 8.05
N TYR A 108 -30.03 -14.53 7.81
CA TYR A 108 -31.20 -14.67 6.94
C TYR A 108 -32.28 -15.52 7.59
N GLU A 109 -33.51 -15.30 7.14
CA GLU A 109 -34.69 -16.13 7.41
C GLU A 109 -35.44 -16.35 6.08
N GLU A 110 -36.39 -17.29 6.06
CA GLU A 110 -37.25 -17.49 4.90
C GLU A 110 -37.98 -16.19 4.50
N PRO A 111 -38.11 -15.89 3.19
CA PRO A 111 -37.86 -16.77 2.05
C PRO A 111 -36.41 -16.76 1.53
N VAL A 112 -35.49 -16.03 2.17
CA VAL A 112 -34.08 -15.99 1.74
C VAL A 112 -33.43 -17.34 2.00
N THR A 113 -32.80 -17.89 0.96
CA THR A 113 -32.14 -19.20 1.03
C THR A 113 -30.70 -19.07 1.56
N PRO A 114 -30.11 -20.16 2.10
CA PRO A 114 -28.70 -20.18 2.47
C PRO A 114 -27.77 -19.76 1.31
N GLY A 115 -28.09 -20.17 0.08
CA GLY A 115 -27.31 -19.82 -1.11
C GLY A 115 -27.32 -18.32 -1.42
N GLN A 116 -28.47 -17.67 -1.24
CA GLN A 116 -28.58 -16.20 -1.40
C GLN A 116 -27.78 -15.45 -0.34
N CYS A 117 -27.82 -15.89 0.92
CA CYS A 117 -27.00 -15.28 1.97
C CYS A 117 -25.51 -15.44 1.69
N ASN A 118 -25.08 -16.65 1.29
CA ASN A 118 -23.70 -16.91 0.88
C ASN A 118 -23.26 -15.96 -0.23
N LEU A 119 -24.06 -15.84 -1.30
CA LEU A 119 -23.74 -14.99 -2.44
C LEU A 119 -23.48 -13.53 -2.03
N VAL A 120 -24.35 -12.96 -1.19
CA VAL A 120 -24.26 -11.57 -0.74
C VAL A 120 -23.03 -11.35 0.13
N VAL A 121 -22.85 -12.20 1.16
CA VAL A 121 -21.76 -12.07 2.14
C VAL A 121 -20.40 -12.33 1.52
N GLU A 122 -20.28 -13.38 0.71
CA GLU A 122 -19.02 -13.79 0.10
C GLU A 122 -18.61 -12.81 -0.99
N ARG A 123 -19.54 -12.28 -1.82
CA ARG A 123 -19.22 -11.26 -2.84
C ARG A 123 -18.64 -10.00 -2.22
N LEU A 124 -19.22 -9.50 -1.12
CA LEU A 124 -18.65 -8.34 -0.44
C LEU A 124 -17.30 -8.67 0.22
N GLY A 125 -17.19 -9.84 0.86
CA GLY A 125 -15.94 -10.24 1.48
C GLY A 125 -14.79 -10.47 0.49
N ASP A 126 -15.08 -11.01 -0.70
CA ASP A 126 -14.11 -11.14 -1.80
C ASP A 126 -13.75 -9.76 -2.35
N TYR A 127 -14.72 -8.88 -2.59
CA TYR A 127 -14.45 -7.48 -2.96
C TYR A 127 -13.57 -6.76 -1.95
N LEU A 128 -13.82 -6.93 -0.64
CA LEU A 128 -13.00 -6.33 0.41
C LEU A 128 -11.64 -7.03 0.59
N ALA A 129 -11.53 -8.32 0.26
CA ALA A 129 -10.25 -9.02 0.21
C ALA A 129 -9.42 -8.56 -1.00
N GLU A 130 -10.06 -8.28 -2.14
CA GLU A 130 -9.46 -7.76 -3.36
C GLU A 130 -9.11 -6.27 -3.24
N GLN A 131 -9.95 -5.45 -2.62
CA GLN A 131 -9.61 -4.08 -2.22
C GLN A 131 -8.55 -4.08 -1.13
N GLY A 132 -8.57 -5.05 -0.22
CA GLY A 132 -7.50 -5.29 0.73
C GLY A 132 -6.19 -5.64 0.03
N LEU A 133 -6.21 -6.39 -1.08
CA LEU A 133 -5.04 -6.62 -1.93
C LEU A 133 -4.63 -5.37 -2.69
N PHE A 134 -5.57 -4.62 -3.28
CA PHE A 134 -5.25 -3.40 -4.02
C PHE A 134 -4.73 -2.31 -3.08
N GLU A 135 -5.37 -2.04 -1.95
CA GLU A 135 -4.89 -1.14 -0.91
C GLU A 135 -3.67 -1.69 -0.17
N TYR A 136 -3.51 -2.99 0.09
CA TYR A 136 -2.26 -3.51 0.68
C TYR A 136 -1.09 -3.38 -0.28
N TYR A 137 -1.25 -3.71 -1.56
CA TYR A 137 -0.21 -3.51 -2.56
C TYR A 137 0.01 -2.02 -2.83
N PHE A 138 -1.04 -1.22 -2.96
CA PHE A 138 -0.95 0.23 -3.20
C PHE A 138 -0.42 0.98 -1.99
N TRP A 139 -0.77 0.61 -0.75
CA TRP A 139 -0.28 1.19 0.50
C TRP A 139 1.09 0.62 0.89
N LYS A 140 1.45 -0.64 0.61
CA LYS A 140 2.88 -1.04 0.67
C LYS A 140 3.72 -0.25 -0.33
N LYS A 141 3.22 -0.07 -1.57
CA LYS A 141 3.94 0.67 -2.62
C LYS A 141 3.99 2.17 -2.34
N LYS A 142 2.95 2.75 -1.70
CA LYS A 142 2.82 4.18 -1.41
C LYS A 142 3.31 4.59 -0.02
N LYS A 143 3.37 3.67 0.95
CA LYS A 143 3.91 3.93 2.29
C LYS A 143 5.39 3.58 2.42
N MET A 144 5.97 2.75 1.55
CA MET A 144 7.40 2.41 1.55
C MET A 144 7.89 1.96 0.15
N SER A 145 7.80 2.80 -0.87
CA SER A 145 8.72 2.65 -2.00
C SER A 145 9.46 3.96 -2.20
N TRP A 146 10.79 3.88 -2.18
CA TRP A 146 11.67 4.96 -2.66
C TRP A 146 11.26 5.46 -4.05
N GLN A 147 10.52 4.64 -4.82
CA GLN A 147 9.97 4.99 -6.11
C GLN A 147 8.98 6.16 -6.04
N ALA A 148 8.18 6.30 -4.98
CA ALA A 148 7.29 7.47 -4.84
C ALA A 148 8.07 8.78 -4.67
N TYR A 149 9.24 8.75 -4.02
CA TYR A 149 10.11 9.93 -3.98
C TYR A 149 10.69 10.28 -5.35
N VAL A 150 11.01 9.27 -6.17
CA VAL A 150 11.43 9.51 -7.55
C VAL A 150 10.29 10.04 -8.40
N ASP A 151 9.14 9.35 -8.42
CA ASP A 151 8.03 9.65 -9.31
C ASP A 151 7.33 10.96 -8.93
N ASP A 152 7.01 11.16 -7.64
CA ASP A 152 6.17 12.27 -7.20
C ASP A 152 6.98 13.52 -6.82
N HIS A 153 8.28 13.39 -6.51
CA HIS A 153 9.09 14.50 -6.02
C HIS A 153 10.25 14.86 -6.94
N LEU A 154 10.93 13.89 -7.57
CA LEU A 154 12.04 14.19 -8.50
C LEU A 154 11.55 14.40 -9.93
N LEU A 155 10.66 13.56 -10.43
CA LEU A 155 10.08 13.64 -11.78
C LEU A 155 8.81 14.52 -11.82
N CYS A 156 8.62 15.41 -10.84
CA CYS A 156 7.48 16.31 -10.84
C CYS A 156 7.62 17.42 -11.90
N ASP A 157 6.50 18.03 -12.28
CA ASP A 157 6.48 19.21 -13.14
C ASP A 157 7.04 20.43 -12.40
N ILE A 158 7.99 21.11 -13.02
CA ILE A 158 8.65 22.31 -12.51
C ILE A 158 8.57 23.38 -13.60
N GLU A 159 7.54 24.22 -13.52
CA GLU A 159 7.30 25.29 -14.49
C GLU A 159 7.20 24.77 -15.95
N GLY A 160 6.57 23.59 -16.14
CA GLY A 160 6.46 22.92 -17.42
C GLY A 160 7.65 22.03 -17.82
N ASN A 161 8.69 21.94 -16.97
CA ASN A 161 9.88 21.14 -17.20
C ASN A 161 9.94 19.94 -16.25
N HIS A 162 10.67 18.89 -16.65
CA HIS A 162 10.87 17.68 -15.85
C HIS A 162 12.34 17.28 -15.90
N LEU A 163 12.86 16.65 -14.84
CA LEU A 163 14.14 15.97 -14.92
C LEU A 163 14.08 14.91 -16.03
N SER A 164 15.15 14.81 -16.83
CA SER A 164 15.29 13.75 -17.83
C SER A 164 15.31 12.39 -17.16
N ALA A 165 16.05 12.23 -16.06
CA ALA A 165 16.10 11.00 -15.28
C ALA A 165 16.46 11.29 -13.82
N ALA A 166 16.05 10.43 -12.89
CA ALA A 166 16.34 10.61 -11.47
C ALA A 166 16.50 9.27 -10.73
N ALA A 167 17.27 9.26 -9.65
CA ALA A 167 17.45 8.09 -8.81
C ALA A 167 17.78 8.43 -7.35
N ILE A 168 17.49 7.48 -6.47
CA ILE A 168 17.93 7.43 -5.08
C ILE A 168 18.82 6.20 -4.94
N ILE A 169 20.09 6.44 -4.62
CA ILE A 169 21.13 5.41 -4.58
C ILE A 169 21.76 5.41 -3.19
N GLY A 170 21.86 4.24 -2.55
CA GLY A 170 22.60 4.10 -1.29
C GLY A 170 24.08 4.44 -1.46
N HIS A 171 24.78 4.83 -0.39
CA HIS A 171 26.22 5.13 -0.47
C HIS A 171 27.08 3.93 -0.93
N ASP A 172 26.55 2.70 -0.81
CA ASP A 172 27.16 1.47 -1.30
C ASP A 172 26.93 1.21 -2.80
N GLY A 173 26.14 2.05 -3.48
CA GLY A 173 25.73 1.86 -4.88
C GLY A 173 24.45 1.07 -5.06
N SER A 174 23.78 0.64 -3.99
CA SER A 174 22.48 -0.03 -4.07
C SER A 174 21.41 0.91 -4.63
N VAL A 175 20.67 0.46 -5.65
CA VAL A 175 19.57 1.25 -6.23
C VAL A 175 18.34 1.13 -5.32
N TRP A 176 17.96 2.22 -4.66
CA TRP A 176 16.75 2.25 -3.84
C TRP A 176 15.51 2.54 -4.69
N ALA A 177 15.63 3.46 -5.64
CA ALA A 177 14.66 3.70 -6.70
C ALA A 177 15.29 4.49 -7.85
N GLN A 178 14.71 4.38 -9.05
CA GLN A 178 15.17 5.12 -10.22
C GLN A 178 14.06 5.28 -11.26
N SER A 179 14.18 6.29 -12.12
CA SER A 179 13.34 6.44 -13.30
C SER A 179 13.65 5.35 -14.31
N SER A 180 12.69 5.03 -15.19
CA SER A 180 12.83 3.96 -16.19
C SER A 180 13.98 4.18 -17.19
N ASN A 181 14.37 5.44 -17.39
CA ASN A 181 15.43 5.88 -18.29
C ASN A 181 16.71 6.30 -17.55
N PHE A 182 16.81 6.03 -16.23
CA PHE A 182 18.05 6.30 -15.50
C PHE A 182 19.19 5.43 -16.06
N PRO A 183 20.35 6.02 -16.36
CA PRO A 183 21.41 5.30 -17.06
C PRO A 183 22.03 4.22 -16.16
N GLN A 184 22.35 3.08 -16.76
CA GLN A 184 23.06 1.99 -16.08
C GLN A 184 24.49 2.45 -15.78
N PHE A 185 24.82 2.55 -14.49
CA PHE A 185 26.13 3.00 -14.02
C PHE A 185 27.01 1.83 -13.57
N LYS A 186 28.30 2.11 -13.40
CA LYS A 186 29.28 1.18 -12.83
C LYS A 186 29.57 1.52 -11.38
N GLN A 187 29.98 0.54 -10.59
CA GLN A 187 30.32 0.75 -9.18
C GLN A 187 31.44 1.79 -9.01
N GLU A 188 32.40 1.83 -9.92
CA GLU A 188 33.51 2.79 -9.88
C GLU A 188 33.02 4.25 -10.03
N GLU A 189 31.91 4.46 -10.74
CA GLU A 189 31.30 5.78 -10.90
C GLU A 189 30.70 6.26 -9.56
N ILE A 190 30.00 5.37 -8.84
CA ILE A 190 29.47 5.67 -7.49
C ILE A 190 30.59 5.90 -6.49
N ASN A 191 31.64 5.07 -6.54
CA ASN A 191 32.81 5.23 -5.66
C ASN A 191 33.51 6.58 -5.91
N GLY A 192 33.60 7.03 -7.17
CA GLY A 192 34.14 8.34 -7.51
C GLY A 192 33.30 9.49 -6.95
N ILE A 193 31.97 9.40 -7.02
CA ILE A 193 31.04 10.37 -6.42
C ILE A 193 31.22 10.41 -4.89
N MET A 194 31.26 9.25 -4.24
CA MET A 194 31.46 9.17 -2.79
C MET A 194 32.83 9.69 -2.35
N ASN A 195 33.87 9.46 -3.15
CA ASN A 195 35.18 10.03 -2.91
C ASN A 195 35.16 11.56 -2.99
N ASP A 196 34.45 12.15 -3.95
CA ASP A 196 34.36 13.60 -4.05
C ASP A 196 33.56 14.24 -2.90
N PHE A 197 32.58 13.52 -2.34
CA PHE A 197 31.96 13.96 -1.09
C PHE A 197 32.91 13.90 0.12
N ALA A 198 33.87 12.97 0.13
CA ALA A 198 34.86 12.85 1.21
C ALA A 198 36.05 13.82 1.02
N GLU A 199 36.48 14.01 -0.23
CA GLU A 199 37.60 14.83 -0.68
C GLU A 199 37.13 15.77 -1.80
N PRO A 200 36.48 16.90 -1.44
CA PRO A 200 35.90 17.83 -2.41
C PRO A 200 36.92 18.29 -3.46
N GLY A 201 36.57 18.10 -4.74
CA GLY A 201 37.41 18.47 -5.89
C GLY A 201 38.19 17.32 -6.50
N SER A 202 38.14 16.11 -5.91
CA SER A 202 38.77 14.91 -6.47
C SER A 202 38.28 14.56 -7.89
N LEU A 203 37.02 14.87 -8.22
CA LEU A 203 36.47 14.65 -9.58
C LEU A 203 36.79 15.79 -10.56
N ALA A 204 37.26 16.95 -10.11
CA ALA A 204 37.49 18.10 -11.00
C ALA A 204 38.51 17.80 -12.14
N PRO A 205 39.64 17.10 -11.91
CA PRO A 205 40.60 16.77 -12.97
C PRO A 205 40.10 15.71 -13.95
N THR A 206 39.32 14.73 -13.47
CA THR A 206 38.91 13.56 -14.27
C THR A 206 37.53 13.74 -14.92
N GLY A 207 36.66 14.56 -14.31
CA GLY A 207 35.24 14.68 -14.61
C GLY A 207 34.38 13.70 -13.79
N LEU A 208 33.11 14.05 -13.64
CA LEU A 208 32.08 13.19 -13.07
C LEU A 208 31.58 12.23 -14.16
N TYR A 209 31.63 10.93 -13.92
CA TYR A 209 31.06 9.93 -14.83
C TYR A 209 29.79 9.34 -14.24
N LEU A 210 28.75 9.22 -15.05
CA LEU A 210 27.52 8.52 -14.70
C LEU A 210 26.97 7.82 -15.94
N GLY A 211 26.87 6.49 -15.89
CA GLY A 211 26.41 5.69 -17.01
C GLY A 211 27.28 5.84 -18.25
N GLY A 212 28.59 5.93 -18.06
CA GLY A 212 29.58 6.14 -19.12
C GLY A 212 29.60 7.57 -19.69
N THR A 213 28.69 8.45 -19.26
CA THR A 213 28.67 9.84 -19.68
C THR A 213 29.57 10.69 -18.79
N LYS A 214 30.53 11.40 -19.40
CA LYS A 214 31.36 12.40 -18.72
C LYS A 214 30.64 13.74 -18.62
N TYR A 215 30.56 14.27 -17.40
CA TYR A 215 30.12 15.62 -17.06
C TYR A 215 31.32 16.44 -16.56
N MET A 216 31.41 17.70 -16.97
CA MET A 216 32.36 18.66 -16.40
C MET A 216 31.86 19.08 -15.03
N VAL A 217 32.66 18.86 -13.99
CA VAL A 217 32.32 19.30 -12.62
C VAL A 217 32.26 20.83 -12.59
N ILE A 218 31.18 21.37 -12.03
CA ILE A 218 30.98 22.80 -11.80
C ILE A 218 30.78 23.05 -10.30
N GLN A 219 30.64 24.32 -9.92
CA GLN A 219 30.53 24.70 -8.51
C GLN A 219 29.36 24.01 -7.80
N GLY A 220 29.70 23.13 -6.86
CA GLY A 220 28.80 22.45 -5.92
C GLY A 220 28.91 23.01 -4.51
N GLU A 221 28.51 22.21 -3.52
CA GLU A 221 28.71 22.46 -2.10
C GLU A 221 29.61 21.37 -1.52
N PRO A 222 30.81 21.71 -1.01
CA PRO A 222 31.76 20.73 -0.50
C PRO A 222 31.12 19.77 0.51
N GLY A 223 31.20 18.46 0.22
CA GLY A 223 30.66 17.40 1.07
C GLY A 223 29.14 17.21 1.04
N ALA A 224 28.39 18.08 0.35
CA ALA A 224 26.92 18.04 0.33
C ALA A 224 26.33 17.91 -1.08
N VAL A 225 26.84 18.68 -2.05
CA VAL A 225 26.27 18.73 -3.41
C VAL A 225 27.36 18.70 -4.47
N ILE A 226 27.26 17.78 -5.41
CA ILE A 226 28.09 17.72 -6.62
C ILE A 226 27.23 18.11 -7.82
N ARG A 227 27.76 18.96 -8.68
CA ARG A 227 27.08 19.41 -9.91
C ARG A 227 27.96 19.17 -11.12
N GLY A 228 27.37 18.61 -12.17
CA GLY A 228 28.04 18.30 -13.43
C GLY A 228 27.29 18.90 -14.62
N LYS A 229 28.03 19.37 -15.63
CA LYS A 229 27.47 19.93 -16.87
C LYS A 229 27.93 19.15 -18.10
N LYS A 230 27.02 18.91 -19.05
CA LYS A 230 27.32 18.33 -20.36
C LYS A 230 26.50 19.05 -21.43
N GLY A 231 27.16 19.97 -22.15
CA GLY A 231 26.47 20.80 -23.15
C GLY A 231 25.36 21.61 -22.48
N PRO A 232 24.11 21.55 -22.98
CA PRO A 232 22.97 22.23 -22.38
C PRO A 232 22.40 21.53 -21.13
N GLY A 233 22.59 20.21 -21.01
CA GLY A 233 22.15 19.41 -19.87
C GLY A 233 23.18 19.30 -18.75
N GLY A 234 22.83 18.52 -17.74
CA GLY A 234 23.68 18.32 -16.57
C GLY A 234 23.11 17.32 -15.57
N VAL A 235 23.77 17.27 -14.42
CA VAL A 235 23.41 16.38 -13.31
C VAL A 235 23.68 17.08 -11.98
N THR A 236 22.80 16.89 -11.02
CA THR A 236 22.98 17.29 -9.63
C THR A 236 22.90 16.06 -8.75
N VAL A 237 23.84 15.95 -7.82
CA VAL A 237 23.92 14.87 -6.83
C VAL A 237 23.94 15.49 -5.44
N LYS A 238 22.92 15.22 -4.63
CA LYS A 238 22.83 15.64 -3.22
C LYS A 238 23.07 14.45 -2.30
N LYS A 239 24.03 14.57 -1.39
CA LYS A 239 24.30 13.56 -0.35
C LYS A 239 23.33 13.72 0.82
N THR A 240 22.82 12.60 1.33
CA THR A 240 22.08 12.48 2.59
C THR A 240 22.89 11.64 3.61
N ASN A 241 22.32 11.30 4.77
CA ASN A 241 23.02 10.49 5.76
C ASN A 241 23.27 9.04 5.28
N GLN A 242 22.40 8.50 4.43
CA GLN A 242 22.43 7.09 4.00
C GLN A 242 22.42 6.90 2.47
N ALA A 243 22.05 7.93 1.71
CA ALA A 243 21.90 7.87 0.25
C ALA A 243 22.44 9.10 -0.48
N MET A 244 22.37 9.04 -1.79
CA MET A 244 22.54 10.17 -2.69
C MET A 244 21.34 10.27 -3.62
N ILE A 245 20.87 11.50 -3.81
CA ILE A 245 19.77 11.86 -4.70
C ILE A 245 20.38 12.39 -5.98
N ILE A 246 20.07 11.78 -7.11
CA ILE A 246 20.62 12.11 -8.41
C ILE A 246 19.50 12.60 -9.32
N GLY A 247 19.66 13.79 -9.89
CA GLY A 247 18.79 14.31 -10.95
C GLY A 247 19.60 14.67 -12.19
N ILE A 248 19.20 14.14 -13.34
CA ILE A 248 19.75 14.45 -14.66
C ILE A 248 18.73 15.32 -15.40
N TYR A 249 19.18 16.38 -16.03
CA TYR A 249 18.33 17.28 -16.79
C TYR A 249 18.92 17.57 -18.17
N ASP A 250 18.04 17.87 -19.11
CA ASP A 250 18.35 18.39 -20.44
C ASP A 250 17.51 19.66 -20.69
N GLU A 251 17.79 20.35 -21.80
CA GLU A 251 16.94 21.47 -22.25
C GLU A 251 15.48 21.02 -22.45
N PRO A 252 14.50 21.86 -22.10
CA PRO A 252 14.60 23.27 -21.70
C PRO A 252 14.81 23.50 -20.19
N MET A 253 15.01 22.44 -19.40
CA MET A 253 15.19 22.57 -17.95
C MET A 253 16.52 23.24 -17.61
N THR A 254 16.49 24.18 -16.66
CA THR A 254 17.70 24.91 -16.24
C THR A 254 18.45 24.16 -15.12
N PRO A 255 19.77 24.39 -14.97
CA PRO A 255 20.52 23.85 -13.84
C PRO A 255 19.92 24.22 -12.48
N GLY A 256 19.38 25.44 -12.35
CA GLY A 256 18.76 25.91 -11.11
C GLY A 256 17.49 25.14 -10.74
N GLN A 257 16.65 24.79 -11.73
CA GLN A 257 15.48 23.95 -11.51
C GLN A 257 15.87 22.54 -11.05
N CYS A 258 16.91 21.94 -11.66
CA CYS A 258 17.41 20.63 -11.25
C CYS A 258 17.93 20.64 -9.81
N ASN A 259 18.77 21.64 -9.48
CA ASN A 259 19.30 21.84 -8.14
C ASN A 259 18.18 21.91 -7.10
N MET A 260 17.19 22.77 -7.33
CA MET A 260 16.09 22.98 -6.40
C MET A 260 15.38 21.67 -6.02
N VAL A 261 15.10 20.81 -7.00
CA VAL A 261 14.33 19.58 -6.78
C VAL A 261 15.15 18.49 -6.10
N VAL A 262 16.39 18.28 -6.57
CA VAL A 262 17.30 17.29 -5.99
C VAL A 262 17.67 17.65 -4.56
N GLU A 263 17.99 18.92 -4.31
CA GLU A 263 18.44 19.40 -3.00
C GLU A 263 17.29 19.44 -1.99
N ARG A 264 16.09 19.90 -2.39
CA ARG A 264 14.91 19.90 -1.52
C ARG A 264 14.56 18.50 -1.01
N LEU A 265 14.59 17.49 -1.89
CA LEU A 265 14.32 16.12 -1.45
C LEU A 265 15.44 15.62 -0.53
N GLY A 266 16.70 15.89 -0.85
CA GLY A 266 17.81 15.48 0.00
C GLY A 266 17.78 16.13 1.39
N ASP A 267 17.46 17.42 1.49
CA ASP A 267 17.31 18.11 2.76
C ASP A 267 16.16 17.52 3.59
N TYR A 268 15.02 17.25 2.96
CA TYR A 268 13.90 16.56 3.61
C TYR A 268 14.31 15.19 4.17
N LEU A 269 15.07 14.39 3.39
CA LEU A 269 15.53 13.08 3.86
C LEU A 269 16.52 13.19 5.03
N ILE A 270 17.42 14.17 4.99
CA ILE A 270 18.33 14.46 6.10
C ILE A 270 17.54 14.80 7.37
N ASP A 271 16.49 15.63 7.26
CA ASP A 271 15.62 16.00 8.38
C ASP A 271 14.86 14.79 8.95
N GLN A 272 14.58 13.77 8.14
CA GLN A 272 14.02 12.49 8.58
C GLN A 272 15.06 11.52 9.15
N GLY A 273 16.34 11.89 9.20
CA GLY A 273 17.44 11.04 9.68
C GLY A 273 17.96 10.01 8.66
N LEU A 274 17.68 10.24 7.37
CA LEU A 274 18.06 9.41 6.23
C LEU A 274 19.16 10.06 5.37
#